data_AF-A0A1M2Z8U5-F1
#
_entry.id   AF-A0A1M2Z8U5-F1
#
_cell.length_a   1.000
_cell.length_b   1.000
_cell.length_c   1.000
_cell.angle_alpha   90.00
_cell.angle_beta   90.00
_cell.angle_gamma   90.00
#
_symmetry.space_group_name_H-M   'P 1'
#
loop_
_entity.id
_entity.type
_entity.pdbx_description
1 polymer ?
#
loop_
_entity_poly.entity_id
_entity_poly.type
_entity_poly.pdbx_seq_one_letter_code
_entity_poly.pdbx_strand_id
1 'polypeptide(L)'
;MEQFIGGFASAWHISVEVYRDEKQLTTGKMGTGLTVRIKLNSAVAEQYTTVVYGDIDGTGKIDAIDIVYAKKHVLKISLLKDVKLMAANADRSTDNKVNAIDILKLKQEVLKIKQIKQN
;
A
#
# COMPACT_ATOMS: atom_id res chain seq x y z
N MET A 1 13.91 1.84 10.38
CA MET A 1 12.52 1.53 9.98
C MET A 1 11.76 2.83 10.06
N GLU A 2 11.46 3.44 8.92
CA GLU A 2 10.79 4.74 8.88
C GLU A 2 9.32 4.55 9.24
N GLN A 3 8.93 5.14 10.37
CA GLN A 3 7.53 5.35 10.73
C GLN A 3 7.19 6.76 10.28
N PHE A 4 5.96 6.99 9.83
CA PHE A 4 5.50 8.36 9.71
C PHE A 4 5.22 8.87 11.13
N ILE A 5 5.94 9.92 11.55
CA ILE A 5 5.79 10.57 12.86
C ILE A 5 5.16 11.94 12.61
N GLY A 6 3.88 12.10 12.96
CA GLY A 6 3.23 13.41 13.09
C GLY A 6 2.68 13.99 11.79
N GLY A 7 1.50 14.62 11.90
CA GLY A 7 0.71 15.15 10.79
C GLY A 7 1.54 15.93 9.78
N PHE A 8 1.25 15.70 8.50
CA PHE A 8 1.90 16.41 7.40
C PHE A 8 1.83 17.91 7.66
N ALA A 9 2.94 18.61 7.41
CA ALA A 9 3.04 20.04 7.66
C ALA A 9 1.82 20.78 7.05
N SER A 10 1.07 21.47 7.89
CA SER A 10 -0.02 22.31 7.43
C SER A 10 0.57 23.61 6.90
N ALA A 11 0.51 23.82 5.58
CA ALA A 11 0.65 25.16 5.02
C ALA A 11 -0.61 25.97 5.36
N TRP A 12 -0.57 27.30 5.21
CA TRP A 12 -1.74 28.14 5.45
C TRP A 12 -2.96 27.56 4.74
N HIS A 13 -3.96 27.14 5.53
CA HIS A 13 -5.22 26.54 5.11
C HIS A 13 -5.18 25.14 4.51
N ILE A 14 -4.02 24.49 4.36
CA ILE A 14 -3.92 23.13 3.81
C ILE A 14 -3.54 22.15 4.92
N SER A 15 -4.25 21.03 5.05
CA SER A 15 -3.85 19.93 5.93
C SER A 15 -4.00 18.59 5.22
N VAL A 16 -3.07 17.66 5.46
CA VAL A 16 -3.18 16.28 4.97
C VAL A 16 -3.41 15.34 6.15
N GLU A 17 -4.40 14.47 6.02
CA GLU A 17 -4.83 13.54 7.06
C GLU A 17 -4.92 12.13 6.49
N VAL A 18 -4.58 11.13 7.30
CA VAL A 18 -4.67 9.72 6.89
C VAL A 18 -5.69 9.01 7.75
N TYR A 19 -6.43 8.10 7.13
CA TYR A 19 -7.53 7.38 7.73
C TYR A 19 -7.44 5.89 7.42
N ARG A 20 -7.91 5.07 8.38
CA ARG A 20 -8.29 3.67 8.19
C ARG A 20 -9.71 3.50 8.72
N ASP A 21 -10.65 3.13 7.86
CA ASP A 21 -12.04 2.88 8.22
C ASP A 21 -12.61 3.97 9.15
N GLU A 22 -12.56 5.24 8.69
CA GLU A 22 -12.98 6.45 9.43
C GLU A 22 -12.10 6.89 10.62
N LYS A 23 -11.18 6.05 11.09
CA LYS A 23 -10.25 6.40 12.17
C LYS A 23 -9.03 7.14 11.61
N GLN A 24 -8.80 8.36 12.08
CA GLN A 24 -7.59 9.11 11.74
C GLN A 24 -6.36 8.42 12.33
N LEU A 25 -5.35 8.24 11.48
CA LEU A 25 -4.03 7.76 11.85
C LEU A 25 -3.07 8.95 11.91
N THR A 26 -2.40 9.11 13.05
CA THR A 26 -1.41 10.19 13.27
C THR A 26 0.02 9.68 13.38
N THR A 27 0.20 8.35 13.49
CA THR A 27 1.49 7.67 13.56
C THR A 27 1.39 6.27 12.94
N GLY A 28 2.55 5.64 12.73
CA GLY A 28 2.66 4.24 12.31
C GLY A 28 3.18 4.11 10.88
N LYS A 29 2.85 2.98 10.24
CA LYS A 29 3.27 2.70 8.86
C LYS A 29 2.16 3.05 7.88
N MET A 30 2.56 3.61 6.74
CA MET A 30 1.67 3.76 5.59
C MET A 30 1.61 2.41 4.87
N GLY A 31 0.44 1.79 4.88
CA GLY A 31 0.18 0.57 4.13
C GLY A 31 -0.81 0.79 3.00
N THR A 32 -1.01 -0.22 2.16
CA THR A 32 -2.04 -0.23 1.11
C THR A 32 -3.44 -0.11 1.71
N GLY A 33 -4.30 0.66 1.04
CA GLY A 33 -5.72 0.79 1.41
C GLY A 33 -6.02 1.84 2.47
N LEU A 34 -5.02 2.63 2.90
CA LEU A 34 -5.28 3.82 3.71
C LEU A 34 -5.88 4.93 2.86
N THR A 35 -6.75 5.73 3.47
CA THR A 35 -7.34 6.90 2.82
C THR A 35 -6.57 8.15 3.20
N VAL A 36 -6.01 8.86 2.22
CA VAL A 36 -5.35 10.16 2.42
C VAL A 36 -6.32 11.24 1.98
N ARG A 37 -6.64 12.17 2.88
CA ARG A 37 -7.49 13.34 2.62
C ARG A 37 -6.64 14.59 2.64
N ILE A 38 -6.74 15.40 1.59
CA ILE A 38 -6.17 16.74 1.52
C ILE A 38 -7.32 17.71 1.80
N LYS A 39 -7.18 18.53 2.83
CA LYS A 39 -8.16 19.54 3.21
C LYS A 39 -7.67 20.93 2.87
N LEU A 40 -8.57 21.78 2.38
CA LEU A 40 -8.40 23.22 2.20
C LEU A 40 -9.46 23.94 3.06
N ASN A 41 -9.05 24.82 3.96
CA ASN A 41 -9.95 25.51 4.89
C ASN A 41 -10.86 24.54 5.68
N SER A 42 -10.32 23.40 6.11
CA SER A 42 -11.04 22.31 6.81
C SER A 42 -12.02 21.48 5.96
N ALA A 43 -12.30 21.87 4.71
CA ALA A 43 -13.08 21.07 3.77
C ALA A 43 -12.18 20.08 3.01
N VAL A 44 -12.66 18.84 2.79
CA VAL A 44 -11.91 17.85 1.99
C VAL A 44 -11.90 18.32 0.52
N ALA A 45 -10.73 18.67 0.03
CA ALA A 45 -10.50 19.07 -1.35
C ALA A 45 -10.27 17.84 -2.24
N GLU A 46 -9.44 16.90 -1.77
CA GLU A 46 -9.10 15.69 -2.52
C GLU A 46 -8.97 14.48 -1.59
N GLN A 47 -9.21 13.29 -2.15
CA GLN A 47 -9.07 12.02 -1.44
C GLN A 47 -8.40 10.98 -2.33
N TYR A 48 -7.42 10.28 -1.77
CA TYR A 48 -6.65 9.24 -2.44
C TYR A 48 -6.62 7.96 -1.60
N THR A 49 -6.48 6.81 -2.25
CA THR A 49 -6.18 5.55 -1.57
C THR A 49 -4.72 5.19 -1.79
N THR A 50 -4.02 4.83 -0.72
CA THR A 50 -2.61 4.43 -0.80
C THR A 50 -2.47 3.06 -1.45
N VAL A 51 -1.41 2.91 -2.25
CA VAL A 51 -0.95 1.63 -2.78
C VAL A 51 0.55 1.53 -2.51
N VAL A 52 0.94 0.50 -1.76
CA VAL A 52 2.33 0.15 -1.52
C VAL A 52 2.59 -1.19 -2.18
N TYR A 53 3.41 -1.19 -3.24
CA TYR A 53 3.68 -2.41 -4.02
C TYR A 53 4.36 -3.44 -3.13
N GLY A 54 3.76 -4.62 -3.04
CA GLY A 54 4.16 -5.72 -2.20
C GLY A 54 3.44 -5.83 -0.86
N ASP A 55 2.81 -4.77 -0.35
CA ASP A 55 2.00 -4.79 0.88
C ASP A 55 0.54 -5.02 0.51
N ILE A 56 0.17 -6.29 0.40
CA ILE A 56 -1.13 -6.77 -0.09
C ILE A 56 -2.16 -6.78 1.04
N ASP A 57 -1.71 -7.03 2.27
CA ASP A 57 -2.58 -7.06 3.44
C ASP A 57 -2.83 -5.66 4.06
N GLY A 58 -2.03 -4.67 3.66
CA GLY A 58 -2.21 -3.26 4.03
C GLY A 58 -1.62 -2.90 5.39
N THR A 59 -0.68 -3.70 5.91
CA THR A 59 -0.04 -3.47 7.21
C THR A 59 1.11 -2.46 7.13
N GLY A 60 1.53 -2.07 5.92
CA GLY A 60 2.74 -1.27 5.70
C GLY A 60 4.02 -2.09 5.90
N LYS A 61 3.92 -3.42 5.89
CA LYS A 61 5.05 -4.36 5.87
C LYS A 61 4.90 -5.21 4.61
N ILE A 62 6.04 -5.61 4.05
CA ILE A 62 6.08 -6.63 3.01
C ILE A 62 6.67 -7.86 3.66
N ASP A 63 5.85 -8.88 3.91
CA ASP A 63 6.26 -10.10 4.60
C ASP A 63 5.68 -11.38 3.98
N ALA A 64 5.81 -12.50 4.70
CA ALA A 64 5.38 -13.80 4.20
C ALA A 64 3.85 -13.89 4.00
N ILE A 65 3.06 -13.07 4.70
CA ILE A 65 1.61 -13.02 4.57
C ILE A 65 1.21 -12.47 3.19
N ASP A 66 1.90 -11.46 2.68
CA ASP A 66 1.68 -10.93 1.33
C ASP A 66 1.95 -11.99 0.26
N ILE A 67 3.04 -12.75 0.42
CA ILE A 67 3.36 -13.88 -0.45
C ILE A 67 2.22 -14.91 -0.47
N VAL A 68 1.60 -15.19 0.69
CA VAL A 68 0.46 -16.11 0.78
C VAL A 68 -0.74 -15.57 0.02
N TYR A 69 -1.05 -14.28 0.14
CA TYR A 69 -2.14 -13.65 -0.61
C TYR A 69 -1.92 -13.70 -2.12
N ALA A 70 -0.72 -13.35 -2.60
CA ALA A 70 -0.38 -13.43 -4.02
C ALA A 70 -0.50 -14.87 -4.55
N LYS A 71 0.00 -15.87 -3.81
CA LYS A 71 -0.14 -17.29 -4.16
C LYS A 71 -1.60 -17.73 -4.26
N LYS A 72 -2.44 -17.34 -3.29
CA LYS A 72 -3.88 -17.67 -3.32
C LYS A 72 -4.58 -17.07 -4.54
N HIS A 73 -4.20 -15.87 -4.97
CA HIS A 73 -4.71 -15.25 -6.19
C HIS A 73 -4.27 -16.03 -7.44
N VAL A 74 -2.96 -16.29 -7.59
CA VAL A 74 -2.40 -17.02 -8.74
C VAL A 74 -3.00 -18.43 -8.86
N LEU A 75 -3.20 -19.12 -7.74
CA LEU A 75 -3.82 -20.45 -7.68
C LEU A 75 -5.35 -20.43 -7.78
N LYS A 76 -5.96 -19.26 -7.96
CA LYS A 76 -7.43 -19.06 -8.03
C LYS A 76 -8.20 -19.56 -6.80
N ILE A 77 -7.53 -19.65 -5.64
CA ILE A 77 -8.13 -20.05 -4.36
C ILE A 77 -8.90 -18.86 -3.75
N SER A 78 -8.30 -17.67 -3.81
CA SER A 78 -8.91 -16.43 -3.32
C SER A 78 -8.40 -15.27 -4.16
N LEU A 79 -9.28 -14.69 -4.98
CA LEU A 79 -8.91 -13.63 -5.91
C LEU A 79 -8.82 -12.28 -5.20
N LEU A 80 -7.64 -11.66 -5.24
CA LEU A 80 -7.44 -10.24 -4.95
C LEU A 80 -8.21 -9.34 -5.93
N LYS A 81 -8.62 -8.17 -5.45
CA LYS A 81 -9.35 -7.13 -6.19
C LYS A 81 -8.84 -5.74 -5.80
N ASP A 82 -9.17 -4.75 -6.61
CA ASP A 82 -8.96 -3.32 -6.35
C ASP A 82 -7.52 -3.00 -5.93
N VAL A 83 -7.34 -2.15 -4.91
CA VAL A 83 -6.02 -1.70 -4.43
C VAL A 83 -5.11 -2.85 -3.97
N LYS A 84 -5.67 -3.97 -3.52
CA LYS A 84 -4.89 -5.16 -3.16
C LYS A 84 -4.34 -5.87 -4.38
N LEU A 85 -5.09 -5.89 -5.49
CA LEU A 85 -4.60 -6.42 -6.76
C LEU A 85 -3.49 -5.53 -7.32
N MET A 86 -3.64 -4.20 -7.19
CA MET A 86 -2.58 -3.25 -7.58
C MET A 86 -1.31 -3.43 -6.75
N ALA A 87 -1.43 -3.56 -5.42
CA ALA A 87 -0.29 -3.81 -4.54
C ALA A 87 0.41 -5.15 -4.86
N ALA A 88 -0.36 -6.16 -5.28
CA ALA A 88 0.17 -7.47 -5.64
C ALA A 88 0.93 -7.50 -6.99
N ASN A 89 0.78 -6.49 -7.85
CA ASN A 89 1.58 -6.28 -9.06
C ASN A 89 2.96 -5.70 -8.70
N ALA A 90 3.77 -6.50 -8.01
CA ALA A 90 5.09 -6.14 -7.48
C ALA A 90 6.16 -6.01 -8.58
N ASP A 91 5.94 -6.62 -9.76
CA ASP A 91 6.82 -6.45 -10.91
C ASP A 91 6.50 -5.21 -11.77
N ARG A 92 5.35 -4.55 -11.50
CA ARG A 92 4.86 -3.35 -12.18
C ARG A 92 4.59 -3.58 -13.67
N SER A 93 4.21 -4.80 -14.03
CA SER A 93 3.79 -5.17 -15.38
C SER A 93 2.61 -4.31 -15.86
N THR A 94 2.61 -3.96 -17.15
CA THR A 94 1.58 -3.11 -17.77
C THR A 94 0.25 -3.82 -18.00
N ASP A 95 0.23 -5.16 -17.98
CA ASP A 95 -0.99 -5.95 -18.11
C ASP A 95 -1.75 -6.10 -16.78
N ASN A 96 -1.17 -5.58 -15.68
CA ASN A 96 -1.69 -5.64 -14.31
C ASN A 96 -2.02 -7.06 -13.82
N LYS A 97 -1.36 -8.08 -14.38
CA LYS A 97 -1.59 -9.47 -13.99
C LYS A 97 -0.60 -9.93 -12.93
N VAL A 98 -1.15 -10.29 -11.77
CA VAL A 98 -0.38 -10.92 -10.71
C VAL A 98 -0.05 -12.36 -11.09
N ASN A 99 1.24 -12.68 -11.18
CA ASN A 99 1.74 -13.99 -11.60
C ASN A 99 2.97 -14.43 -10.78
N ALA A 100 3.68 -15.46 -11.26
CA ALA A 100 4.83 -16.02 -10.54
C ALA A 100 6.01 -15.04 -10.40
N ILE A 101 6.13 -14.07 -11.32
CA ILE A 101 7.15 -13.03 -11.27
C ILE A 101 6.92 -12.10 -10.08
N ASP A 102 5.67 -11.69 -9.81
CA ASP A 102 5.33 -10.91 -8.61
C ASP A 102 5.66 -11.65 -7.32
N ILE A 103 5.34 -12.95 -7.26
CA ILE A 103 5.68 -13.80 -6.13
C ILE A 103 7.21 -13.88 -5.93
N LEU A 104 7.97 -13.92 -7.02
CA LEU A 104 9.44 -13.88 -6.95
C LEU A 104 9.93 -12.52 -6.39
N LYS A 105 9.34 -11.40 -6.82
CA LYS A 105 9.68 -10.06 -6.28
C LYS A 105 9.39 -9.96 -4.79
N LEU A 106 8.21 -10.40 -4.35
CA LEU A 106 7.86 -10.45 -2.94
C LEU A 106 8.87 -11.27 -2.13
N LYS A 107 9.24 -12.46 -2.61
CA LYS A 107 10.28 -13.27 -1.95
C LYS A 107 11.62 -12.56 -1.87
N GLN A 108 12.04 -11.88 -2.94
CA GLN A 108 13.29 -11.12 -2.94
C GLN A 108 13.28 -9.98 -1.93
N GLU A 109 12.16 -9.25 -1.79
CA GLU A 109 11.98 -8.21 -0.77
C GLU A 109 12.07 -8.80 0.64
N VAL A 110 11.27 -9.84 0.93
CA VAL A 110 11.21 -10.47 2.26
C VAL A 110 12.56 -11.05 2.69
N LEU A 111 13.32 -11.61 1.74
CA LEU A 111 14.66 -12.13 1.98
C LEU A 111 15.76 -11.05 1.90
N LYS A 112 15.39 -9.79 1.67
CA LYS A 112 16.31 -8.64 1.53
C LYS A 112 17.35 -8.78 0.41
N ILE A 113 17.01 -9.56 -0.62
CA ILE A 113 17.85 -9.77 -1.82
C ILE A 113 17.71 -8.59 -2.77
N LYS A 114 16.48 -8.13 -3.00
CA LYS A 114 16.20 -6.99 -3.89
C LYS A 114 14.93 -6.29 -3.43
N GLN A 115 15.02 -4.96 -3.32
CA GLN A 115 13.88 -4.15 -2.93
C GLN A 115 12.89 -3.94 -4.07
N ILE A 116 11.60 -3.90 -3.75
CA ILE A 116 10.50 -3.52 -4.64
C ILE A 116 10.51 -1.99 -4.77
N LYS A 117 10.57 -1.52 -6.02
CA LYS A 117 10.57 -0.10 -6.34
C LYS A 117 9.15 0.46 -6.20
N GLN A 118 9.01 1.53 -5.41
CA GLN A 118 7.72 2.19 -5.17
C GLN A 118 7.44 3.37 -6.13
N ASN A 119 8.45 3.78 -6.92
CA ASN A 119 8.40 4.91 -7.87
C ASN A 119 8.71 4.51 -9.32
#